data_AF-A0A8H7AVP2-F1
#
_entry.id   AF-A0A8H7AVP2-F1
#
_cell.length_a   1.000
_cell.length_b   1.000
_cell.length_c   1.000
_cell.angle_alpha   90.00
_cell.angle_beta   90.00
_cell.angle_gamma   90.00
#
_symmetry.space_group_name_H-M   'P 1'
#
loop_
_entity.id
_entity.type
_entity.pdbx_description
1 polymer ?
#
loop_
_entity_poly.entity_id
_entity_poly.type
_entity_poly.pdbx_seq_one_letter_code
_entity_poly.pdbx_strand_id
1 'polypeptide(L)'
;MAVLDFVVWYYPLGLYQNALVTDQLHSRHGLTILLIWSSVLFCSTFSYMVMTIMHNSATAVNVPVIYAETGIVSFDAPSTETCGDYLASQPASKAGRLLNPDSTTLCQVCTVANTDGLWTTLHMEFFG
;
A
#
# COMPACT_ATOMS: atom_id res chain seq x y z
N MET A 1 -12.89 1.59 10.78
CA MET A 1 -13.66 2.55 11.62
C MET A 1 -14.92 1.79 12.03
N ALA A 2 -14.91 1.08 13.16
CA ALA A 2 -15.84 -0.02 13.40
C ALA A 2 -17.34 0.36 13.35
N VAL A 3 -17.70 1.60 13.71
CA VAL A 3 -19.09 2.08 13.67
C VAL A 3 -19.58 2.28 12.24
N LEU A 4 -18.74 2.82 11.36
CA LEU A 4 -19.10 3.01 9.94
C LEU A 4 -19.27 1.68 9.25
N ASP A 5 -18.34 0.75 9.51
CA ASP A 5 -18.36 -0.61 8.99
C ASP A 5 -19.64 -1.34 9.43
N PHE A 6 -20.04 -1.18 10.70
CA PHE A 6 -21.31 -1.71 11.20
C PHE A 6 -22.50 -1.13 10.44
N VAL A 7 -22.62 0.20 10.29
CA VAL A 7 -23.81 0.78 9.63
C VAL A 7 -23.89 0.40 8.15
N VAL A 8 -22.78 0.52 7.42
CA VAL A 8 -22.71 0.30 5.96
C VAL A 8 -22.85 -1.17 5.59
N TRP A 9 -22.41 -2.10 6.43
CA TRP A 9 -22.49 -3.52 6.12
C TRP A 9 -23.74 -4.17 6.73
N TYR A 10 -24.05 -3.86 7.99
CA TYR A 10 -25.10 -4.55 8.74
C TYR A 10 -26.52 -4.21 8.27
N TYR A 11 -26.78 -2.94 7.93
CA TYR A 11 -28.12 -2.49 7.53
C TYR A 11 -28.46 -2.83 6.07
N PRO A 12 -27.58 -2.60 5.07
CA PRO A 12 -27.88 -2.93 3.67
C PRO A 12 -28.02 -4.43 3.41
N LEU A 13 -27.30 -5.27 4.17
CA LEU A 13 -27.45 -6.72 4.09
C LEU A 13 -28.71 -7.25 4.76
N GLY A 14 -29.47 -6.43 5.48
CA GLY A 14 -30.72 -6.85 6.10
C GLY A 14 -30.56 -7.85 7.25
N LEU A 15 -29.35 -8.01 7.81
CA LEU A 15 -29.12 -8.96 8.91
C LEU A 15 -29.97 -8.65 10.17
N TYR A 16 -30.36 -7.38 10.33
CA TYR A 16 -31.25 -6.92 11.40
C TYR A 16 -32.63 -7.60 11.36
N GLN A 17 -33.12 -8.03 10.19
CA GLN A 17 -34.43 -8.68 10.04
C GLN A 17 -34.48 -10.02 10.76
N ASN A 18 -33.39 -10.80 10.73
CA ASN A 18 -33.28 -12.06 11.46
C ASN A 18 -33.28 -11.86 12.99
N ALA A 19 -32.82 -10.69 13.45
CA ALA A 19 -32.80 -10.35 14.87
C ALA A 19 -34.17 -9.86 15.37
N LEU A 20 -34.99 -9.29 14.47
CA LEU A 20 -36.39 -8.92 14.74
C LEU A 20 -37.29 -10.16 14.87
N VAL A 21 -37.16 -11.15 13.99
CA VAL A 21 -37.99 -12.37 14.02
C VAL A 21 -37.73 -13.23 15.26
N THR A 22 -36.53 -13.13 15.85
CA THR A 22 -36.13 -13.91 17.02
C THR A 22 -36.18 -13.13 18.33
N ASP A 23 -36.62 -11.87 18.32
CA ASP A 23 -36.61 -10.96 19.48
C ASP A 23 -35.23 -10.84 20.18
N GLN A 24 -34.14 -11.01 19.43
CA GLN A 24 -32.76 -10.96 19.93
C GLN A 24 -31.96 -9.80 19.35
N LEU A 25 -32.61 -8.64 19.18
CA LEU A 25 -32.02 -7.44 18.58
C LEU A 25 -30.74 -7.00 19.31
N HIS A 26 -30.83 -6.79 20.63
CA HIS A 26 -29.74 -6.24 21.42
C HIS A 26 -28.53 -7.19 21.49
N SER A 27 -28.78 -8.47 21.77
CA SER A 27 -27.74 -9.49 21.88
C SER A 27 -26.98 -9.66 20.57
N ARG A 28 -27.70 -9.70 19.43
CA ARG A 28 -27.08 -9.87 18.10
C ARG A 28 -26.35 -8.64 17.61
N HIS A 29 -26.89 -7.44 17.85
CA HIS A 29 -26.20 -6.19 17.51
C HIS A 29 -24.93 -6.03 18.34
N GLY A 30 -24.99 -6.31 19.64
CA GLY A 30 -23.85 -6.27 20.56
C GLY A 30 -22.74 -7.23 20.17
N LEU A 31 -23.08 -8.49 19.83
CA LEU A 31 -22.09 -9.45 19.37
C LEU A 31 -21.46 -9.04 18.04
N THR A 32 -22.25 -8.51 17.11
CA THR A 32 -21.76 -8.14 15.78
C THR A 32 -20.82 -6.93 15.84
N ILE A 33 -21.14 -5.90 16.62
CA ILE A 33 -20.25 -4.74 16.78
C ILE A 33 -18.93 -5.13 17.47
N LEU A 34 -18.99 -6.01 18.48
CA LEU A 34 -17.78 -6.51 19.16
C LEU A 34 -16.91 -7.37 18.24
N LEU A 35 -17.52 -8.18 17.38
CA LEU A 35 -16.80 -8.96 16.36
C LEU A 35 -16.12 -8.08 15.32
N ILE A 36 -16.81 -7.05 14.82
CA ILE A 36 -16.22 -6.09 13.87
C ILE A 36 -15.07 -5.35 14.54
N TRP A 37 -15.25 -4.91 15.79
CA TRP A 37 -14.20 -4.22 16.53
C TRP A 37 -12.96 -5.12 16.69
N SER A 38 -13.12 -6.35 17.21
CA SER A 38 -11.98 -7.26 17.41
C SER A 38 -11.25 -7.56 16.11
N SER A 39 -11.99 -7.70 15.00
CA SER A 39 -11.43 -7.92 13.67
C SER A 39 -10.64 -6.71 13.18
N VAL A 40 -11.13 -5.49 13.37
CA VAL A 40 -10.41 -4.25 13.00
C VAL A 40 -9.13 -4.09 13.83
N LEU A 41 -9.17 -4.41 15.13
CA LEU A 41 -7.98 -4.40 15.98
C LEU A 41 -6.96 -5.45 15.54
N PHE A 42 -7.42 -6.66 15.23
CA PHE A 42 -6.55 -7.73 14.73
C PHE A 42 -5.90 -7.37 13.38
N CYS A 43 -6.67 -6.84 12.42
CA CYS A 43 -6.12 -6.38 11.15
C CYS A 43 -5.09 -5.25 11.32
N SER A 44 -5.30 -4.36 12.30
CA SER A 44 -4.37 -3.26 12.59
C SER A 44 -3.05 -3.76 13.17
N THR A 45 -3.10 -4.67 14.14
CA THR A 45 -1.88 -5.26 14.74
C THR A 45 -1.16 -6.17 13.75
N PHE A 46 -1.90 -6.93 12.94
CA PHE A 46 -1.32 -7.74 11.86
C PHE A 46 -0.62 -6.86 10.82
N SER A 47 -1.25 -5.75 10.42
CA SER A 47 -0.64 -4.79 9.50
C SER A 47 0.68 -4.25 10.07
N TYR A 48 0.69 -3.89 11.36
CA TYR A 48 1.90 -3.41 12.03
C TYR A 48 3.00 -4.49 12.10
N MET A 49 2.64 -5.75 12.37
CA MET A 49 3.59 -6.87 12.34
C MET A 49 4.22 -7.01 10.94
N VAL A 50 3.41 -6.97 9.89
CA VAL A 50 3.91 -7.08 8.50
C VAL A 50 4.85 -5.92 8.15
N MET A 51 4.61 -4.71 8.65
CA MET A 51 5.53 -3.57 8.45
C MET A 51 6.92 -3.84 9.04
N THR A 52 7.00 -4.51 10.21
CA THR A 52 8.30 -4.77 10.88
C THR A 52 9.15 -5.83 10.18
N ILE A 53 8.54 -6.70 9.38
CA ILE A 53 9.24 -7.74 8.62
C ILE A 53 9.98 -7.13 7.41
N MET A 54 9.61 -5.90 7.00
CA MET A 54 10.26 -5.21 5.90
C MET A 54 11.61 -4.62 6.33
N HIS A 55 12.70 -5.09 5.72
CA HIS A 55 14.07 -4.68 6.04
C HIS A 55 14.43 -3.22 5.73
N ASN A 56 13.56 -2.47 5.04
CA ASN A 56 13.86 -1.12 4.58
C ASN A 56 12.86 -0.09 5.19
N SER A 57 13.39 0.87 5.94
CA SER A 57 12.60 1.82 6.75
C SER A 57 11.81 2.84 5.91
N ALA A 58 12.22 3.10 4.67
CA ALA A 58 11.50 3.95 3.72
C ALA A 58 10.19 3.31 3.19
N THR A 59 10.04 1.99 3.35
CA THR A 59 8.91 1.18 2.83
C THR A 59 8.02 0.58 3.93
N ALA A 60 8.31 0.84 5.20
CA ALA A 60 7.53 0.26 6.31
C ALA A 60 6.22 1.02 6.56
N VAL A 61 6.20 2.35 6.40
CA VAL A 61 4.98 3.18 6.55
C VAL A 61 4.30 3.43 5.21
N ASN A 62 5.07 3.36 4.14
CA ASN A 62 4.64 3.51 2.76
C ASN A 62 4.37 2.12 2.20
N VAL A 63 3.11 1.74 2.04
CA VAL A 63 2.74 0.50 1.32
C VAL A 63 2.85 0.76 -0.19
N PRO A 64 4.05 0.61 -0.78
CA PRO A 64 4.12 0.02 -2.11
C PRO A 64 5.24 -1.02 -2.22
N VAL A 65 5.57 -1.78 -1.15
CA VAL A 65 6.57 -2.86 -1.27
C VAL A 65 6.14 -3.95 -2.27
N ILE A 66 4.84 -4.18 -2.44
CA ILE A 66 4.31 -5.05 -3.52
C ILE A 66 4.59 -4.49 -4.92
N TYR A 67 4.98 -3.21 -5.02
CA TYR A 67 5.41 -2.56 -6.26
C TYR A 67 6.92 -2.25 -6.32
N ALA A 68 7.66 -2.36 -5.21
CA ALA A 68 9.10 -2.15 -5.22
C ALA A 68 9.82 -3.28 -5.98
N GLU A 69 9.34 -4.53 -5.89
CA GLU A 69 9.90 -5.62 -6.69
C GLU A 69 9.40 -5.60 -8.15
N THR A 70 8.18 -5.11 -8.43
CA THR A 70 7.61 -5.07 -9.79
C THR A 70 7.93 -3.80 -10.56
N GLY A 71 8.41 -2.75 -9.88
CA GLY A 71 8.74 -1.44 -10.44
C GLY A 71 10.22 -1.23 -10.74
N ILE A 72 11.06 -2.24 -10.50
CA ILE A 72 12.47 -2.23 -10.89
C ILE A 72 12.56 -2.62 -12.36
N VAL A 73 12.97 -1.67 -13.19
CA VAL A 73 13.37 -1.96 -14.57
C VAL A 73 14.88 -2.10 -14.60
N SER A 74 15.33 -3.27 -15.06
CA SER A 74 16.73 -3.52 -15.38
C SER A 74 16.98 -3.25 -16.86
N PHE A 75 17.98 -2.44 -17.16
CA PHE A 75 18.48 -2.23 -18.51
C PHE A 75 20.00 -2.15 -18.48
N ASP A 76 20.64 -2.43 -19.61
CA ASP A 76 22.07 -2.19 -19.76
C ASP A 76 22.29 -0.81 -20.40
N ALA A 77 23.24 -0.05 -19.87
CA ALA A 77 23.61 1.25 -20.43
C ALA A 77 24.33 1.03 -21.77
N PRO A 78 23.88 1.68 -22.87
CA PRO A 78 24.62 1.69 -24.12
C PRO A 78 25.74 2.73 -24.03
N SER A 79 26.97 2.32 -24.36
CA SER A 79 28.25 2.99 -24.09
C SER A 79 28.71 2.83 -22.64
N THR A 80 30.03 2.73 -22.43
CA THR A 80 30.70 2.39 -21.15
C THR A 80 30.57 3.46 -20.06
N GLU A 81 29.46 4.19 -20.04
CA GLU A 81 29.12 5.20 -19.05
C GLU A 81 28.46 4.54 -17.84
N THR A 82 28.53 5.20 -16.68
CA THR A 82 27.82 4.74 -15.49
C THR A 82 26.31 4.94 -15.66
N CYS A 83 25.50 4.10 -15.02
CA CYS A 83 24.04 4.26 -15.04
C CYS A 83 23.61 5.68 -14.60
N GLY A 84 24.37 6.31 -13.69
CA GLY A 84 24.15 7.68 -13.24
C GLY A 84 24.38 8.72 -14.34
N ASP A 85 25.51 8.62 -15.06
CA ASP A 85 25.85 9.56 -16.14
C ASP A 85 24.88 9.43 -17.32
N TYR A 86 24.52 8.19 -17.68
CA TYR A 86 23.56 7.93 -18.74
C TYR A 86 22.19 8.54 -18.43
N LEU A 87 21.68 8.39 -17.20
CA LEU A 87 20.36 8.93 -16.81
C LEU A 87 20.37 10.43 -16.52
N ALA A 88 21.53 11.02 -16.18
CA ALA A 88 21.67 12.48 -16.05
C ALA A 88 21.44 13.21 -17.39
N SER A 89 21.70 12.54 -18.51
CA SER A 89 21.46 13.06 -19.86
C SER A 89 20.00 12.89 -20.34
N GLN A 90 19.19 12.09 -19.65
CA GLN A 90 17.82 11.77 -20.05
C GLN A 90 16.79 12.74 -19.46
N PRO A 91 15.68 13.03 -20.16
CA PRO A 91 14.65 13.95 -19.67
C PRO A 91 14.04 13.45 -18.35
N ALA A 92 13.97 14.37 -17.37
CA ALA A 92 13.57 14.15 -15.97
C ALA A 92 12.17 13.51 -15.75
N SER A 93 11.39 13.35 -16.81
CA SER A 93 10.04 12.77 -16.80
C SER A 93 10.00 11.24 -16.77
N LYS A 94 11.13 10.54 -16.64
CA LYS A 94 11.22 9.07 -16.61
C LYS A 94 12.12 8.50 -15.51
N ALA A 95 12.60 9.35 -14.61
CA ALA A 95 13.58 9.00 -13.60
C ALA A 95 12.90 8.42 -12.35
N GLY A 96 12.72 7.11 -12.36
CA GLY A 96 12.67 6.38 -11.11
C GLY A 96 13.95 6.58 -10.29
N ARG A 97 13.93 6.19 -9.02
CA ARG A 97 15.12 6.23 -8.15
C ARG A 97 16.15 5.20 -8.64
N LEU A 98 17.36 5.66 -8.93
CA LEU A 98 18.51 4.81 -9.19
C LEU A 98 18.91 4.05 -7.92
N LEU A 99 18.97 2.72 -8.00
CA LEU A 99 19.51 1.89 -6.90
C LEU A 99 21.01 1.65 -7.04
N ASN A 100 21.54 1.69 -8.26
CA ASN A 100 22.93 1.36 -8.55
C ASN A 100 23.54 2.36 -9.54
N PRO A 101 24.04 3.51 -9.05
CA PRO A 101 24.57 4.57 -9.90
C PRO A 101 25.93 4.23 -10.54
N ASP A 102 26.76 3.43 -9.87
CA ASP A 102 28.15 3.17 -10.27
C ASP A 102 28.33 1.98 -11.23
N SER A 103 27.27 1.18 -11.44
CA SER A 103 27.36 0.03 -12.33
C SER A 103 27.30 0.43 -13.80
N THR A 104 27.96 -0.34 -14.65
CA THR A 104 27.93 -0.22 -16.12
C THR A 104 27.15 -1.37 -16.77
N THR A 105 26.95 -2.46 -16.04
CA THR A 105 26.17 -3.64 -16.43
C THR A 105 25.09 -3.84 -15.38
N LEU A 106 23.82 -3.99 -15.78
CA LEU A 106 22.65 -4.09 -14.88
C LEU A 106 22.29 -2.78 -14.14
N CYS A 107 21.82 -1.77 -14.88
CA CYS A 107 21.20 -0.58 -14.29
C CYS A 107 19.82 -0.90 -13.74
N GLN A 108 19.59 -0.64 -12.45
CA GLN A 108 18.30 -0.82 -11.80
C GLN A 108 17.69 0.54 -11.41
N VAL A 109 16.53 0.83 -11.99
CA VAL A 109 15.75 2.05 -11.71
C VAL A 109 14.40 1.65 -11.13
N CYS A 110 14.07 2.19 -9.96
CA CYS A 110 12.77 2.02 -9.34
C CYS A 110 11.84 3.15 -9.77
N THR A 111 10.92 2.86 -10.67
CA THR A 111 9.95 3.84 -11.21
C THR A 111 9.00 4.41 -10.17
N VAL A 112 8.83 3.73 -9.02
CA VAL A 112 7.96 4.14 -7.91
C VAL A 112 8.68 3.98 -6.57
N ALA A 113 9.52 4.97 -6.25
CA ALA A 113 10.40 4.90 -5.08
C ALA A 113 9.71 5.17 -3.73
N ASN A 114 8.49 5.71 -3.78
CA ASN A 114 7.63 6.01 -2.63
C ASN A 114 6.16 5.99 -3.08
N THR A 115 5.25 5.91 -2.10
CA THR A 115 3.81 5.98 -2.38
C THR A 115 3.45 7.31 -3.02
N ASP A 116 4.08 8.42 -2.61
CA ASP A 116 3.82 9.76 -3.17
C ASP A 116 4.07 9.81 -4.68
N GLY A 117 5.15 9.18 -5.17
CA GLY A 117 5.44 9.05 -6.59
C GLY A 117 4.42 8.18 -7.35
N LEU A 118 3.88 7.15 -6.69
CA LEU A 118 2.78 6.33 -7.24
C LEU A 118 1.49 7.15 -7.33
N TRP A 119 1.15 7.89 -6.27
CA TRP A 119 -0.02 8.76 -6.20
C TRP A 119 0.00 9.85 -7.28
N THR A 120 1.15 10.49 -7.51
CA THR A 120 1.32 11.46 -8.61
C THR A 120 1.20 10.83 -9.99
N THR A 121 1.67 9.58 -10.16
CA THR A 121 1.55 8.84 -11.42
C THR A 121 0.11 8.45 -11.72
N LEU A 122 -0.66 8.14 -10.69
CA LEU A 122 -2.08 7.77 -10.79
C LEU A 122 -3.03 8.98 -10.69
N HIS A 123 -2.52 10.21 -10.67
CA HIS A 123 -3.30 11.44 -10.48
C HIS A 123 -4.23 11.42 -9.25
N MET A 124 -3.79 10.78 -8.17
CA MET A 124 -4.51 10.72 -6.90
C MET A 124 -3.72 11.48 -5.84
N GLU A 125 -3.85 12.81 -5.77
CA GLU A 125 -3.19 13.60 -4.73
C GLU A 125 -3.92 13.44 -3.39
N PHE A 126 -3.26 12.82 -2.41
CA PHE A 126 -3.71 12.89 -1.01
C PHE A 126 -3.27 14.25 -0.45
N PHE A 127 -4.24 15.08 -0.04
CA PHE A 127 -3.99 16.33 0.69
C PHE A 127 -3.23 16.02 1.99
N GLY A 128 -2.00 16.55 2.13
CA GLY A 128 -1.17 16.46 3.34
C GLY A 128 0.10 17.26 3.19
#